data_AF-A0A3M6WMX2-F1
#
_entry.id   AF-A0A3M6WMX2-F1
#
_cell.length_a   1.000
_cell.length_b   1.000
_cell.length_c   1.000
_cell.angle_alpha   90.00
_cell.angle_beta   90.00
_cell.angle_gamma   90.00
#
_symmetry.space_group_name_H-M   'P 1'
#
loop_
_entity.id
_entity.type
_entity.pdbx_description
1 polymer ?
#
loop_
_entity_poly.entity_id
_entity_poly.type
_entity_poly.pdbx_seq_one_letter_code
_entity_poly.pdbx_strand_id
1 'polypeptide(L)'
;MAVPLTPSRFGSSFSGPQQQYGGNTVSMADTLPSIDFGFNDLRERMSQFTARFDEFIERGRKRVLEERNAFRMNVAEVEESQRNRQRDISTLEDKSSAHAQTLSREAAETEEMRSAITSLTEQREDHMARRDALKEQIASVQSQIKQRREAQAAYQRSLDAQARHNIPELRFWEHCLGLKIEGTGVEDVLKFVYVCVDEEDPERECWFELSMGGKDYEVADTQPRLEREDVEEMQARMNDSRDLGGFLKGMRSLFSEAVKA
;
A
#
# COMPACT_ATOMS: atom_id res chain seq x y z
N MET A 1 -66.01 34.40 22.80
CA MET A 1 -67.02 34.79 21.78
C MET A 1 -67.10 33.63 20.80
N ALA A 2 -68.21 33.00 20.44
CA ALA A 2 -69.62 33.13 20.75
C ALA A 2 -70.31 31.77 20.43
N VAL A 3 -71.40 31.46 21.14
CA VAL A 3 -72.42 30.44 20.80
C VAL A 3 -73.36 31.05 19.72
N PRO A 4 -74.12 30.26 18.92
CA PRO A 4 -75.51 29.88 19.28
C PRO A 4 -75.87 28.41 18.86
N LEU A 5 -76.66 27.60 19.61
CA LEU A 5 -78.15 27.57 19.79
C LEU A 5 -78.90 27.52 18.42
N THR A 6 -79.87 26.66 18.06
CA THR A 6 -80.86 25.70 18.65
C THR A 6 -81.69 25.11 17.43
N PRO A 7 -82.90 24.50 17.53
CA PRO A 7 -83.31 23.19 18.11
C PRO A 7 -84.31 22.37 17.21
N SER A 8 -84.95 21.35 17.83
CA SER A 8 -86.31 20.76 17.60
C SER A 8 -86.42 19.37 16.93
N ARG A 9 -87.39 18.48 17.24
CA ARG A 9 -88.23 18.10 18.41
C ARG A 9 -89.09 16.88 17.94
N PHE A 10 -89.66 16.14 18.90
CA PHE A 10 -90.69 15.06 18.85
C PHE A 10 -90.20 13.62 18.56
N GLY A 11 -90.51 12.56 19.32
CA GLY A 11 -91.29 12.40 20.57
C GLY A 11 -92.46 11.41 20.44
N SER A 12 -92.36 10.22 21.05
CA SER A 12 -93.46 9.35 21.57
C SER A 12 -92.82 8.08 22.17
N SER A 13 -93.13 7.64 23.40
CA SER A 13 -94.40 7.02 23.81
C SER A 13 -94.55 6.89 25.36
N PHE A 14 -95.74 6.41 25.77
CA PHE A 14 -96.25 6.02 27.12
C PHE A 14 -97.02 7.14 27.86
N SER A 15 -98.21 6.94 28.45
CA SER A 15 -98.99 5.75 28.86
C SER A 15 -100.42 6.18 29.29
N GLY A 16 -101.43 5.30 29.19
CA GLY A 16 -102.78 5.49 29.76
C GLY A 16 -102.86 5.24 31.27
N PRO A 17 -104.04 5.43 31.94
CA PRO A 17 -105.02 4.33 32.06
C PRO A 17 -106.54 4.68 32.27
N GLN A 18 -107.37 3.68 31.93
CA GLN A 18 -108.65 3.15 32.50
C GLN A 18 -109.69 3.99 33.28
N GLN A 19 -110.98 3.77 32.92
CA GLN A 19 -112.15 3.29 33.72
C GLN A 19 -113.44 3.41 32.85
N GLN A 20 -114.61 2.76 33.02
CA GLN A 20 -115.12 1.48 33.55
C GLN A 20 -116.68 1.47 33.32
N TYR A 21 -117.32 0.29 33.29
CA TYR A 21 -118.80 0.00 33.33
C TYR A 21 -119.61 0.33 32.04
N GLY A 22 -120.59 -0.44 31.54
CA GLY A 22 -121.32 -1.62 32.00
C GLY A 22 -122.84 -1.44 31.77
N GLY A 23 -123.48 -2.24 30.91
CA GLY A 23 -124.90 -2.63 31.02
C GLY A 23 -125.96 -2.13 30.01
N ASN A 24 -126.38 -3.04 29.12
CA ASN A 24 -127.75 -3.40 28.68
C ASN A 24 -128.78 -2.33 28.23
N THR A 25 -129.23 -2.44 26.97
CA THR A 25 -130.66 -2.33 26.53
C THR A 25 -130.88 -3.11 25.21
N VAL A 26 -132.13 -3.40 24.88
CA VAL A 26 -132.67 -4.63 24.25
C VAL A 26 -132.84 -4.56 22.72
N SER A 27 -132.80 -5.76 22.11
CA SER A 27 -133.08 -6.18 20.73
C SER A 27 -134.40 -5.70 20.10
N MET A 28 -134.40 -5.47 18.77
CA MET A 28 -135.56 -5.46 17.86
C MET A 28 -135.10 -5.77 16.41
N ALA A 29 -135.69 -6.80 15.80
CA ALA A 29 -135.70 -7.19 14.38
C ALA A 29 -134.38 -7.74 13.80
N ASP A 30 -134.16 -9.03 13.55
CA ASP A 30 -135.06 -10.16 13.23
C ASP A 30 -136.13 -9.83 12.18
N THR A 31 -135.73 -9.90 10.90
CA THR A 31 -136.52 -10.34 9.75
C THR A 31 -135.70 -10.11 8.50
N LEU A 32 -135.12 -11.17 7.93
CA LEU A 32 -134.88 -11.46 6.50
C LEU A 32 -133.96 -12.71 6.40
N PRO A 33 -134.08 -13.54 5.34
CA PRO A 33 -133.65 -14.94 5.34
C PRO A 33 -132.12 -15.08 5.41
N SER A 34 -131.60 -15.77 6.42
CA SER A 34 -130.19 -16.13 6.47
C SER A 34 -129.93 -17.29 5.50
N ILE A 35 -129.63 -16.95 4.25
CA ILE A 35 -128.93 -17.86 3.34
C ILE A 35 -127.65 -18.29 4.06
N ASP A 36 -127.47 -19.59 4.26
CA ASP A 36 -126.25 -20.20 4.76
C ASP A 36 -125.17 -20.09 3.67
N PHE A 37 -124.66 -18.88 3.48
CA PHE A 37 -123.36 -18.68 2.86
C PHE A 37 -122.38 -19.37 3.79
N GLY A 38 -121.63 -20.38 3.34
CA GLY A 38 -120.63 -21.13 4.13
C GLY A 38 -119.53 -20.26 4.73
N PHE A 39 -119.91 -19.33 5.61
CA PHE A 39 -119.11 -18.33 6.29
C PHE A 39 -118.23 -19.02 7.31
N ASN A 40 -118.64 -20.15 7.87
CA ASN A 40 -117.77 -20.94 8.74
C ASN A 40 -116.63 -21.61 7.96
N ASP A 41 -116.89 -22.20 6.78
CA ASP A 41 -115.84 -22.81 5.96
C ASP A 41 -114.92 -21.75 5.33
N LEU A 42 -115.47 -20.61 4.89
CA LEU A 42 -114.66 -19.46 4.43
C LEU A 42 -113.86 -18.83 5.57
N ARG A 43 -114.43 -18.70 6.77
CA ARG A 43 -113.74 -18.16 7.96
C ARG A 43 -112.67 -19.10 8.47
N GLU A 44 -112.87 -20.41 8.37
CA GLU A 44 -111.87 -21.42 8.69
C GLU A 44 -110.74 -21.45 7.67
N ARG A 45 -111.05 -21.34 6.37
CA ARG A 45 -110.01 -21.18 5.34
C ARG A 45 -109.27 -19.85 5.46
N MET A 46 -109.96 -18.77 5.81
CA MET A 46 -109.33 -17.47 6.07
C MET A 46 -108.48 -17.50 7.34
N SER A 47 -108.90 -18.18 8.42
CA SER A 47 -108.08 -18.32 9.62
C SER A 47 -106.85 -19.21 9.37
N GLN A 48 -107.00 -20.30 8.61
CA GLN A 48 -105.88 -21.14 8.19
C GLN A 48 -104.94 -20.40 7.22
N PHE A 49 -105.48 -19.59 6.31
CA PHE A 49 -104.69 -18.75 5.41
C PHE A 49 -103.95 -17.67 6.19
N THR A 50 -104.61 -16.94 7.10
CA THR A 50 -103.97 -15.95 7.97
C THR A 50 -102.90 -16.59 8.85
N ALA A 51 -103.15 -17.77 9.44
CA ALA A 51 -102.13 -18.47 10.24
C ALA A 51 -100.91 -18.89 9.40
N ARG A 52 -101.13 -19.45 8.20
CA ARG A 52 -100.02 -19.81 7.28
C ARG A 52 -99.31 -18.59 6.71
N PHE A 53 -100.04 -17.49 6.50
CA PHE A 53 -99.48 -16.23 6.02
C PHE A 53 -98.65 -15.57 7.11
N ASP A 54 -99.14 -15.53 8.35
CA ASP A 54 -98.40 -15.05 9.51
C ASP A 54 -97.15 -15.91 9.75
N GLU A 55 -97.25 -17.24 9.63
CA GLU A 55 -96.08 -18.13 9.71
C GLU A 55 -95.08 -17.88 8.57
N PHE A 56 -95.56 -17.61 7.35
CA PHE A 56 -94.72 -17.23 6.21
C PHE A 56 -94.03 -15.88 6.44
N ILE A 57 -94.74 -14.89 6.99
CA ILE A 57 -94.19 -13.58 7.35
C ILE A 57 -93.17 -13.72 8.49
N GLU A 58 -93.43 -14.55 9.51
CA GLU A 58 -92.48 -14.83 10.58
C GLU A 58 -91.23 -15.55 10.05
N ARG A 59 -91.39 -16.56 9.19
CA ARG A 59 -90.26 -17.23 8.52
C ARG A 59 -89.49 -16.27 7.63
N GLY A 60 -90.17 -15.41 6.87
CA GLY A 60 -89.55 -14.38 6.04
C GLY A 60 -88.78 -13.35 6.87
N ARG A 61 -89.37 -12.86 7.97
CA ARG A 61 -88.73 -11.92 8.90
C ARG A 61 -87.51 -12.54 9.58
N LYS A 62 -87.61 -13.81 10.02
CA LYS A 62 -86.50 -14.56 10.60
C LYS A 62 -85.36 -14.71 9.59
N ARG A 63 -85.67 -15.11 8.36
CA ARG A 63 -84.70 -15.25 7.26
C ARG A 63 -83.99 -13.94 6.96
N VAL A 64 -84.73 -12.84 6.80
CA VAL A 64 -84.15 -11.51 6.55
C VAL A 64 -83.27 -11.06 7.71
N LEU A 65 -83.65 -11.35 8.95
CA LEU A 65 -82.84 -11.01 10.13
C LEU A 65 -81.54 -11.83 10.19
N GLU A 66 -81.62 -13.13 9.89
CA GLU A 66 -80.47 -14.03 9.82
C GLU A 66 -79.51 -13.63 8.69
N GLU A 67 -80.02 -13.37 7.48
CA GLU A 67 -79.23 -12.89 6.34
C GLU A 67 -78.58 -11.53 6.64
N ARG A 68 -79.31 -10.60 7.27
CA ARG A 68 -78.78 -9.30 7.68
C ARG A 68 -77.70 -9.44 8.75
N ASN A 69 -77.83 -10.38 9.69
CA ASN A 69 -76.81 -10.64 10.70
C ASN A 69 -75.56 -11.28 10.07
N ALA A 70 -75.76 -12.30 9.22
CA ALA A 70 -74.68 -12.96 8.47
C ALA A 70 -73.92 -11.96 7.58
N PHE A 71 -74.63 -11.07 6.88
CA PHE A 71 -74.01 -10.01 6.08
C PHE A 71 -73.18 -9.06 6.94
N ARG A 72 -73.69 -8.63 8.11
CA ARG A 72 -72.92 -7.77 9.03
C ARG A 72 -71.67 -8.46 9.55
N MET A 73 -71.74 -9.75 9.87
CA MET A 73 -70.58 -10.53 10.30
C MET A 73 -69.55 -10.67 9.17
N ASN A 74 -69.97 -11.01 7.96
CA ASN A 74 -69.09 -11.11 6.80
C ASN A 74 -68.41 -9.78 6.46
N VAL A 75 -69.15 -8.66 6.51
CA VAL A 75 -68.56 -7.32 6.29
C VAL A 75 -67.52 -7.01 7.36
N ALA A 76 -67.80 -7.30 8.64
CA ALA A 76 -66.84 -7.09 9.71
C ALA A 76 -65.57 -7.96 9.55
N GLU A 77 -65.74 -9.22 9.16
CA GLU A 77 -64.62 -10.14 8.88
C GLU A 77 -63.77 -9.66 7.70
N VAL A 78 -64.41 -9.21 6.61
CA VAL A 78 -63.70 -8.67 5.43
C VAL A 78 -62.94 -7.40 5.78
N GLU A 79 -63.54 -6.49 6.55
CA GLU A 79 -62.87 -5.27 7.03
C GLU A 79 -61.68 -5.60 7.94
N GLU A 80 -61.81 -6.57 8.84
CA GLU A 80 -60.72 -7.01 9.70
C GLU A 80 -59.59 -7.67 8.88
N SER A 81 -59.94 -8.54 7.93
CA SER A 81 -58.98 -9.15 7.00
C SER A 81 -58.24 -8.10 6.18
N GLN A 82 -58.96 -7.08 5.69
CA GLN A 82 -58.35 -5.95 4.96
C GLN A 82 -57.36 -5.19 5.85
N ARG A 83 -57.73 -4.87 7.10
CA ARG A 83 -56.83 -4.18 8.04
C ARG A 83 -55.59 -5.01 8.37
N ASN A 84 -55.74 -6.31 8.56
CA ASN A 84 -54.63 -7.20 8.84
C ASN A 84 -53.68 -7.29 7.63
N ARG A 85 -54.21 -7.48 6.41
CA ARG A 85 -53.40 -7.46 5.19
C ARG A 85 -52.69 -6.13 4.98
N GLN A 86 -53.31 -5.00 5.28
CA GLN A 86 -52.67 -3.70 5.16
C GLN A 86 -51.49 -3.55 6.14
N ARG A 87 -51.62 -4.08 7.36
CA ARG A 87 -50.51 -4.12 8.33
C ARG A 87 -49.39 -5.04 7.87
N ASP A 88 -49.73 -6.19 7.29
CA ASP A 88 -48.74 -7.13 6.75
C ASP A 88 -47.97 -6.51 5.59
N ILE A 89 -48.66 -5.81 4.68
CA ILE A 89 -48.04 -5.06 3.58
C ILE A 89 -47.07 -4.02 4.14
N SER A 90 -47.51 -3.18 5.07
CA SER A 90 -46.64 -2.17 5.70
C SER A 90 -45.41 -2.80 6.36
N THR A 91 -45.60 -3.92 7.06
CA THR A 91 -44.48 -4.62 7.74
C THR A 91 -43.49 -5.21 6.72
N LEU A 92 -43.99 -5.73 5.60
CA LEU A 92 -43.15 -6.26 4.51
C LEU A 92 -42.43 -5.13 3.77
N GLU A 93 -43.07 -3.99 3.56
CA GLU A 93 -42.45 -2.78 2.98
C GLU A 93 -41.31 -2.27 3.87
N ASP A 94 -41.53 -2.17 5.18
CA ASP A 94 -40.50 -1.76 6.14
C ASP A 94 -39.31 -2.73 6.13
N LYS A 95 -39.58 -4.04 6.12
CA LYS A 95 -38.53 -5.08 6.03
C LYS A 95 -37.77 -5.02 4.71
N SER A 96 -38.46 -4.82 3.59
CA SER A 96 -37.85 -4.68 2.27
C SER A 96 -36.96 -3.45 2.21
N SER A 97 -37.40 -2.33 2.77
CA SER A 97 -36.62 -1.09 2.87
C SER A 97 -35.35 -1.31 3.72
N ALA A 98 -35.49 -1.93 4.89
CA ALA A 98 -34.36 -2.25 5.75
C ALA A 98 -33.34 -3.18 5.06
N HIS A 99 -33.81 -4.22 4.36
CA HIS A 99 -32.93 -5.10 3.58
C HIS A 99 -32.24 -4.38 2.42
N ALA A 100 -32.94 -3.50 1.71
CA ALA A 100 -32.33 -2.69 0.64
C ALA A 100 -31.22 -1.79 1.20
N GLN A 101 -31.43 -1.21 2.39
CA GLN A 101 -30.40 -0.42 3.08
C GLN A 101 -29.19 -1.28 3.50
N THR A 102 -29.42 -2.48 4.06
CA THR A 102 -28.34 -3.42 4.41
C THR A 102 -27.53 -3.81 3.19
N LEU A 103 -28.17 -4.19 2.08
CA LEU A 103 -27.48 -4.54 0.83
C LEU A 103 -26.67 -3.37 0.29
N SER A 104 -27.21 -2.15 0.33
CA SER A 104 -26.48 -0.96 -0.11
C SER A 104 -25.25 -0.71 0.77
N ARG A 105 -25.35 -0.95 2.08
CA ARG A 105 -24.23 -0.79 3.02
C ARG A 105 -23.16 -1.86 2.80
N GLU A 106 -23.56 -3.12 2.68
CA GLU A 106 -22.65 -4.22 2.39
C GLU A 106 -21.94 -4.02 1.04
N ALA A 107 -22.66 -3.55 0.02
CA ALA A 107 -22.05 -3.22 -1.27
C ALA A 107 -20.97 -2.14 -1.13
N ALA A 108 -21.24 -1.06 -0.39
CA ALA A 108 -20.26 -0.01 -0.12
C ALA A 108 -19.05 -0.54 0.66
N GLU A 109 -19.27 -1.32 1.73
CA GLU A 109 -18.20 -1.94 2.52
C GLU A 109 -17.34 -2.88 1.66
N THR A 110 -17.95 -3.66 0.75
CA THR A 110 -17.19 -4.54 -0.16
C THR A 110 -16.35 -3.77 -1.16
N GLU A 111 -16.82 -2.62 -1.64
CA GLU A 111 -16.06 -1.78 -2.57
C GLU A 111 -14.87 -1.12 -1.86
N GLU A 112 -15.08 -0.61 -0.64
CA GLU A 112 -14.00 -0.08 0.19
C GLU A 112 -12.93 -1.14 0.49
N MET A 113 -13.36 -2.34 0.87
CA MET A 113 -12.43 -3.46 1.11
C MET A 113 -11.67 -3.85 -0.16
N ARG A 114 -12.33 -3.90 -1.33
CA ARG A 114 -11.66 -4.19 -2.61
C ARG A 114 -10.64 -3.13 -2.96
N SER A 115 -10.99 -1.85 -2.80
CA SER A 115 -10.07 -0.73 -3.02
C SER A 115 -8.84 -0.83 -2.10
N ALA A 116 -9.04 -1.15 -0.81
CA ALA A 116 -7.96 -1.37 0.13
C ALA A 116 -7.06 -2.56 -0.25
N ILE A 117 -7.65 -3.69 -0.69
CA ILE A 117 -6.89 -4.86 -1.16
C ILE A 117 -6.06 -4.52 -2.39
N THR A 118 -6.63 -3.80 -3.36
CA THR A 118 -5.91 -3.35 -4.56
C THR A 118 -4.73 -2.47 -4.17
N SER A 119 -4.95 -1.46 -3.33
CA SER A 119 -3.88 -0.56 -2.88
C SER A 119 -2.75 -1.28 -2.14
N LEU A 120 -3.09 -2.22 -1.24
CA LEU A 120 -2.08 -3.03 -0.54
C LEU A 120 -1.33 -3.97 -1.49
N THR A 121 -1.99 -4.48 -2.52
CA THR A 121 -1.38 -5.35 -3.53
C THR A 121 -0.38 -4.58 -4.39
N GLU A 122 -0.74 -3.38 -4.83
CA GLU A 122 0.15 -2.46 -5.55
C GLU A 122 1.38 -2.11 -4.70
N GLN A 123 1.18 -1.71 -3.44
CA GLN A 123 2.30 -1.42 -2.53
C GLN A 123 3.23 -2.62 -2.32
N ARG A 124 2.66 -3.83 -2.19
CA ARG A 124 3.44 -5.07 -2.09
C ARG A 124 4.27 -5.30 -3.35
N GLU A 125 3.70 -5.09 -4.52
CA GLU A 125 4.38 -5.27 -5.80
C GLU A 125 5.51 -4.25 -5.99
N ASP A 126 5.28 -2.98 -5.66
CA ASP A 126 6.30 -1.93 -5.66
C ASP A 126 7.47 -2.26 -4.72
N HIS A 127 7.16 -2.72 -3.50
CA HIS A 127 8.18 -3.16 -2.55
C HIS A 127 8.96 -4.37 -3.03
N MET A 128 8.30 -5.32 -3.70
CA MET A 128 8.94 -6.50 -4.27
C MET A 128 9.88 -6.12 -5.42
N ALA A 129 9.42 -5.27 -6.34
CA ALA A 129 10.24 -4.75 -7.44
C ALA A 129 11.46 -3.98 -6.92
N ARG A 130 11.28 -3.12 -5.91
CA ARG A 130 12.37 -2.38 -5.29
C ARG A 130 13.38 -3.31 -4.60
N ARG A 131 12.91 -4.33 -3.90
CA ARG A 131 13.77 -5.34 -3.27
C ARG A 131 14.62 -6.06 -4.33
N ASP A 132 14.02 -6.45 -5.44
CA ASP A 132 14.70 -7.23 -6.47
C ASP A 132 15.72 -6.36 -7.23
N ALA A 133 15.38 -5.10 -7.52
CA ALA A 133 16.32 -4.12 -8.05
C ALA A 133 17.53 -3.90 -7.11
N LEU A 134 17.30 -3.78 -5.79
CA LEU A 134 18.39 -3.64 -4.82
C LEU A 134 19.27 -4.88 -4.75
N LYS A 135 18.69 -6.08 -4.83
CA LYS A 135 19.47 -7.34 -4.87
C LYS A 135 20.37 -7.40 -6.09
N GLU A 136 19.87 -7.00 -7.25
CA GLU A 136 20.66 -6.95 -8.49
C GLU A 136 21.81 -5.92 -8.38
N GLN A 137 21.53 -4.74 -7.84
CA GLN A 137 22.57 -3.72 -7.57
C GLN A 137 23.64 -4.25 -6.61
N ILE A 138 23.24 -4.91 -5.52
CA ILE A 138 24.19 -5.52 -4.56
C ILE A 138 25.06 -6.56 -5.27
N ALA A 139 24.48 -7.45 -6.07
CA ALA A 139 25.22 -8.47 -6.80
C ALA A 139 26.22 -7.86 -7.80
N SER A 140 25.80 -6.81 -8.53
CA SER A 140 26.67 -6.08 -9.45
C SER A 140 27.85 -5.42 -8.72
N VAL A 141 27.59 -4.70 -7.62
CA VAL A 141 28.64 -4.04 -6.83
C VAL A 141 29.59 -5.07 -6.21
N GLN A 142 29.07 -6.18 -5.68
CA GLN A 142 29.91 -7.27 -5.15
C GLN A 142 30.83 -7.87 -6.21
N SER A 143 30.34 -8.06 -7.43
CA SER A 143 31.14 -8.53 -8.57
C SER A 143 32.26 -7.53 -8.91
N GLN A 144 31.95 -6.23 -8.96
CA GLN A 144 32.95 -5.19 -9.22
C GLN A 144 34.01 -5.11 -8.11
N ILE A 145 33.62 -5.23 -6.85
CA ILE A 145 34.57 -5.26 -5.71
C ILE A 145 35.49 -6.46 -5.84
N LYS A 146 34.95 -7.64 -6.15
CA LYS A 146 35.75 -8.86 -6.33
C LYS A 146 36.77 -8.68 -7.46
N GLN A 147 36.34 -8.17 -8.61
CA GLN A 147 37.24 -7.93 -9.75
C GLN A 147 38.37 -6.94 -9.40
N ARG A 148 38.06 -5.83 -8.72
CA ARG A 148 39.07 -4.87 -8.29
C ARG A 148 40.07 -5.46 -7.30
N ARG A 149 39.60 -6.27 -6.34
CA ARG A 149 40.47 -6.96 -5.38
C ARG A 149 41.38 -7.97 -6.06
N GLU A 150 40.86 -8.74 -7.00
CA GLU A 150 41.65 -9.71 -7.78
C GLU A 150 42.71 -9.01 -8.65
N ALA A 151 42.35 -7.90 -9.30
CA ALA A 151 43.29 -7.09 -10.07
C ALA A 151 44.40 -6.50 -9.18
N GLN A 152 44.06 -5.95 -8.02
CA GLN A 152 45.05 -5.43 -7.06
C GLN A 152 45.96 -6.54 -6.54
N ALA A 153 45.41 -7.72 -6.21
CA ALA A 153 46.20 -8.87 -5.77
C ALA A 153 47.12 -9.41 -6.89
N ALA A 154 46.68 -9.37 -8.15
CA ALA A 154 47.52 -9.72 -9.29
C ALA A 154 48.67 -8.71 -9.48
N TYR A 155 48.37 -7.42 -9.40
CA TYR A 155 49.36 -6.35 -9.49
C TYR A 155 50.41 -6.43 -8.36
N GLN A 156 49.96 -6.65 -7.12
CA GLN A 156 50.88 -6.84 -6.00
C GLN A 156 51.77 -8.06 -6.20
N ARG A 157 51.23 -9.19 -6.68
CA ARG A 157 52.04 -10.37 -6.99
C ARG A 157 53.09 -10.11 -8.07
N SER A 158 52.77 -9.31 -9.09
CA SER A 158 53.78 -8.93 -10.10
C SER A 158 54.87 -8.03 -9.52
N LEU A 159 54.52 -7.05 -8.67
CA LEU A 159 55.49 -6.20 -7.99
C LEU A 159 56.38 -7.01 -7.05
N ASP A 160 55.80 -7.91 -6.26
CA ASP A 160 56.55 -8.77 -5.35
C ASP A 160 57.48 -9.71 -6.13
N ALA A 161 57.03 -10.25 -7.26
CA ALA A 161 57.87 -11.07 -8.14
C ALA A 161 59.05 -10.27 -8.69
N GLN A 162 58.82 -9.04 -9.16
CA GLN A 162 59.89 -8.17 -9.65
C GLN A 162 60.86 -7.77 -8.53
N ALA A 163 60.35 -7.40 -7.36
CA ALA A 163 61.16 -7.02 -6.20
C ALA A 163 62.09 -8.16 -5.72
N ARG A 164 61.65 -9.41 -5.85
CA ARG A 164 62.49 -10.60 -5.54
C ARG A 164 63.73 -10.70 -6.43
N HIS A 165 63.68 -10.17 -7.66
CA HIS A 165 64.81 -10.16 -8.59
C HIS A 165 65.64 -8.88 -8.50
N ASN A 166 65.00 -7.74 -8.23
CA ASN A 166 65.67 -6.44 -8.15
C ASN A 166 66.79 -6.40 -7.09
N ILE A 167 66.58 -6.97 -5.89
CA ILE A 167 67.61 -6.90 -4.83
C ILE A 167 68.85 -7.73 -5.18
N PRO A 168 68.74 -9.00 -5.60
CA PRO A 168 69.90 -9.76 -6.09
C PRO A 168 70.61 -9.10 -7.28
N GLU A 169 69.86 -8.55 -8.24
CA GLU A 169 70.43 -7.87 -9.41
C GLU A 169 71.16 -6.59 -9.02
N LEU A 170 70.57 -5.78 -8.14
CA LEU A 170 71.22 -4.58 -7.60
C LEU A 170 72.53 -4.94 -6.92
N ARG A 171 72.52 -5.95 -6.03
CA ARG A 171 73.74 -6.42 -5.35
C ARG A 171 74.79 -6.93 -6.33
N PHE A 172 74.37 -7.64 -7.37
CA PHE A 172 75.26 -8.12 -8.43
C PHE A 172 75.95 -6.94 -9.13
N TRP A 173 75.20 -5.91 -9.53
CA TRP A 173 75.76 -4.74 -10.20
C TRP A 173 76.62 -3.88 -9.27
N GLU A 174 76.17 -3.63 -8.04
CA GLU A 174 76.95 -2.91 -7.03
C GLU A 174 78.30 -3.60 -6.79
N HIS A 175 78.31 -4.92 -6.70
CA HIS A 175 79.53 -5.70 -6.50
C HIS A 175 80.42 -5.73 -7.76
N CYS A 176 79.85 -6.00 -8.95
CA CYS A 176 80.63 -6.10 -10.19
C CYS A 176 81.18 -4.76 -10.67
N LEU A 177 80.43 -3.67 -10.46
CA LEU A 177 80.86 -2.33 -10.84
C LEU A 177 81.66 -1.66 -9.72
N GLY A 178 81.48 -2.06 -8.46
CA GLY A 178 81.99 -1.30 -7.31
C GLY A 178 81.40 0.10 -7.28
N LEU A 179 80.12 0.25 -7.65
CA LEU A 179 79.42 1.52 -7.73
C LEU A 179 78.04 1.39 -7.08
N LYS A 180 77.75 2.26 -6.14
CA LYS A 180 76.46 2.42 -5.49
C LYS A 180 75.89 3.81 -5.78
N ILE A 181 74.59 3.88 -6.05
CA ILE A 181 73.90 5.15 -6.29
C ILE A 181 72.93 5.37 -5.14
N GLU A 182 73.11 6.48 -4.43
CA GLU A 182 72.33 6.84 -3.25
C GLU A 182 71.58 8.15 -3.49
N GLY A 183 70.37 8.26 -2.94
CA GLY A 183 69.69 9.55 -2.86
C GLY A 183 70.23 10.35 -1.68
N THR A 184 70.56 11.63 -1.91
CA THR A 184 71.05 12.52 -0.84
C THR A 184 69.94 13.05 0.07
N GLY A 185 68.67 12.74 -0.25
CA GLY A 185 67.49 13.31 0.41
C GLY A 185 67.15 14.72 -0.06
N VAL A 186 67.98 15.31 -0.92
CA VAL A 186 67.70 16.57 -1.62
C VAL A 186 67.11 16.25 -3.00
N GLU A 187 66.08 17.00 -3.41
CA GLU A 187 65.45 16.82 -4.71
C GLU A 187 66.46 17.09 -5.83
N ASP A 188 66.42 16.28 -6.87
CA ASP A 188 67.31 16.32 -8.04
C ASP A 188 68.82 16.15 -7.77
N VAL A 189 69.22 15.63 -6.60
CA VAL A 189 70.63 15.34 -6.30
C VAL A 189 70.84 13.85 -6.03
N LEU A 190 71.79 13.26 -6.76
CA LEU A 190 72.21 11.86 -6.58
C LEU A 190 73.67 11.77 -6.16
N LYS A 191 73.97 10.87 -5.23
CA LYS A 191 75.33 10.56 -4.80
C LYS A 191 75.79 9.26 -5.44
N PHE A 192 76.92 9.29 -6.12
CA PHE A 192 77.56 8.13 -6.72
C PHE A 192 78.76 7.74 -5.88
N VAL A 193 78.75 6.55 -5.31
CA VAL A 193 79.77 6.04 -4.39
C VAL A 193 80.50 4.88 -5.06
N TYR A 194 81.79 5.07 -5.32
CA TYR A 194 82.70 4.04 -5.78
C TYR A 194 83.39 3.35 -4.62
N VAL A 195 83.59 2.04 -4.77
CA VAL A 195 84.34 1.15 -3.89
C VAL A 195 85.35 0.39 -4.76
N CYS A 196 86.42 -0.16 -4.17
CA CYS A 196 87.51 -0.80 -4.92
C CYS A 196 88.15 0.16 -5.94
N VAL A 197 88.39 1.41 -5.54
CA VAL A 197 89.14 2.40 -6.31
C VAL A 197 90.60 2.48 -5.85
N ASP A 198 90.80 2.39 -4.54
CA ASP A 198 92.10 2.26 -3.91
C ASP A 198 92.56 0.80 -3.94
N GLU A 199 93.78 0.54 -4.41
CA GLU A 199 94.36 -0.81 -4.44
C GLU A 199 94.89 -1.23 -3.05
N GLU A 200 95.22 -0.27 -2.18
CA GLU A 200 95.72 -0.53 -0.83
C GLU A 200 94.56 -0.70 0.17
N ASP A 201 93.48 0.05 0.00
CA ASP A 201 92.27 -0.02 0.83
C ASP A 201 91.00 -0.19 -0.03
N PRO A 202 90.63 -1.43 -0.41
CA PRO A 202 89.49 -1.67 -1.29
C PRO A 202 88.14 -1.25 -0.68
N GLU A 203 88.05 -1.06 0.64
CA GLU A 203 86.83 -0.58 1.31
C GLU A 203 86.72 0.95 1.31
N ARG A 204 87.77 1.68 0.90
CA ARG A 204 87.75 3.15 0.84
C ARG A 204 86.73 3.64 -0.18
N GLU A 205 85.74 4.37 0.32
CA GLU A 205 84.69 4.97 -0.50
C GLU A 205 85.17 6.28 -1.14
N CYS A 206 84.99 6.39 -2.46
CA CYS A 206 85.17 7.63 -3.22
C CYS A 206 83.83 8.03 -3.84
N TRP A 207 83.36 9.25 -3.65
CA TRP A 207 82.03 9.63 -4.11
C TRP A 207 81.97 11.04 -4.68
N PHE A 208 80.95 11.28 -5.50
CA PHE A 208 80.57 12.61 -5.92
C PHE A 208 79.05 12.77 -5.91
N GLU A 209 78.59 14.01 -5.79
CA GLU A 209 77.16 14.37 -5.86
C GLU A 209 76.86 15.06 -7.18
N LEU A 210 75.84 14.59 -7.89
CA LEU A 210 75.36 15.14 -9.15
C LEU A 210 74.02 15.84 -8.94
N SER A 211 73.99 17.14 -9.19
CA SER A 211 72.78 17.95 -9.27
C SER A 211 72.20 17.92 -10.68
N MET A 212 70.90 17.65 -10.76
CA MET A 212 70.13 17.54 -12.00
C MET A 212 68.96 18.54 -12.05
N GLY A 213 68.85 19.44 -11.06
CA GLY A 213 67.73 20.39 -10.95
C GLY A 213 67.80 21.55 -11.96
N GLY A 214 68.96 21.72 -12.60
CA GLY A 214 69.20 22.73 -13.63
C GLY A 214 68.99 22.22 -15.06
N LYS A 215 69.23 23.09 -16.04
CA LYS A 215 69.28 22.72 -17.46
C LYS A 215 70.47 21.79 -17.76
N ASP A 216 71.56 22.04 -17.06
CA ASP A 216 72.84 21.36 -17.15
C ASP A 216 73.11 20.60 -15.84
N TYR A 217 73.79 19.47 -15.95
CA TYR A 217 74.26 18.65 -14.85
C TYR A 217 75.49 19.28 -14.20
N GLU A 218 75.49 19.34 -12.87
CA GLU A 218 76.57 19.95 -12.09
C GLU A 218 77.02 18.98 -11.00
N VAL A 219 78.34 18.82 -10.80
CA VAL A 219 78.87 18.10 -9.63
C VAL A 219 78.91 19.05 -8.45
N ALA A 220 78.14 18.74 -7.41
CA ALA A 220 77.99 19.58 -6.22
C ALA A 220 79.17 19.41 -5.25
N ASP A 221 79.56 18.16 -4.97
CA ASP A 221 80.65 17.84 -4.06
C ASP A 221 81.36 16.54 -4.46
N THR A 222 82.60 16.37 -4.00
CA THR A 222 83.45 15.21 -4.30
C THR A 222 84.31 14.84 -3.08
N GLN A 223 84.44 13.55 -2.80
CA GLN A 223 85.36 13.03 -1.79
C GLN A 223 86.09 11.79 -2.34
N PRO A 224 87.44 11.76 -2.37
CA PRO A 224 88.38 12.85 -2.06
C PRO A 224 88.20 14.06 -2.98
N ARG A 225 88.73 15.22 -2.59
CA ARG A 225 88.66 16.43 -3.42
C ARG A 225 89.45 16.22 -4.71
N LEU A 226 88.79 16.45 -5.84
CA LEU A 226 89.39 16.38 -7.17
C LEU A 226 89.79 17.78 -7.66
N GLU A 227 90.69 17.83 -8.63
CA GLU A 227 91.05 19.07 -9.32
C GLU A 227 89.85 19.63 -10.09
N ARG A 228 89.62 20.94 -9.94
CA ARG A 228 88.38 21.57 -10.40
C ARG A 228 88.30 21.61 -11.93
N GLU A 229 89.43 21.82 -12.59
CA GLU A 229 89.52 21.89 -14.06
C GLU A 229 89.13 20.55 -14.71
N ASP A 230 89.59 19.43 -14.15
CA ASP A 230 89.29 18.09 -14.68
C ASP A 230 87.81 17.73 -14.51
N VAL A 231 87.21 18.10 -13.37
CA VAL A 231 85.77 17.88 -13.11
C VAL A 231 84.91 18.75 -14.03
N GLU A 232 85.28 20.02 -14.24
CA GLU A 232 84.58 20.94 -15.15
C GLU A 232 84.64 20.44 -16.60
N GLU A 233 85.77 19.89 -17.06
CA GLU A 233 85.89 19.29 -18.40
C GLU A 233 84.96 18.07 -18.54
N MET A 234 84.93 17.18 -17.56
CA MET A 234 84.05 16.01 -17.56
C MET A 234 82.57 16.41 -17.54
N GLN A 235 82.20 17.42 -16.76
CA GLN A 235 80.85 17.98 -16.74
C GLN A 235 80.45 18.59 -18.08
N ALA A 236 81.32 19.39 -18.71
CA ALA A 236 81.04 20.00 -20.00
C ALA A 236 80.79 18.92 -21.07
N ARG A 237 81.61 17.87 -21.08
CA ARG A 237 81.44 16.72 -21.97
C ARG A 237 80.15 15.95 -21.67
N MET A 238 79.78 15.77 -20.41
CA MET A 238 78.51 15.13 -20.02
C MET A 238 77.31 15.95 -20.48
N ASN A 239 77.34 17.26 -20.33
CA ASN A 239 76.24 18.14 -20.71
C ASN A 239 76.02 18.21 -22.22
N ASP A 240 77.09 18.13 -23.01
CA ASP A 240 77.04 18.08 -24.47
C ASP A 240 76.58 16.70 -25.00
N SER A 241 77.23 15.63 -24.55
CA SER A 241 76.98 14.28 -25.08
C SER A 241 75.79 13.56 -24.44
N ARG A 242 75.38 13.99 -23.24
CA ARG A 242 74.41 13.29 -22.36
C ARG A 242 74.79 11.83 -22.08
N ASP A 243 76.09 11.49 -22.21
CA ASP A 243 76.62 10.15 -21.95
C ASP A 243 77.03 9.98 -20.47
N LEU A 244 76.09 9.49 -19.66
CA LEU A 244 76.35 9.19 -18.25
C LEU A 244 77.39 8.06 -18.07
N GLY A 245 77.41 7.07 -18.98
CA GLY A 245 78.33 5.94 -18.87
C GLY A 245 79.79 6.37 -19.05
N GLY A 246 80.04 7.21 -20.06
CA GLY A 246 81.33 7.85 -20.28
C GLY A 246 81.76 8.74 -19.12
N PHE A 247 80.82 9.53 -18.58
CA PHE A 247 81.08 10.41 -17.44
C PHE A 247 81.46 9.63 -16.17
N LEU A 248 80.71 8.58 -15.80
CA LEU A 248 81.01 7.74 -14.64
C LEU A 248 82.41 7.10 -14.75
N LYS A 249 82.76 6.61 -15.94
CA LYS A 249 84.10 6.08 -16.20
C LYS A 249 85.20 7.13 -16.02
N GLY A 250 84.97 8.36 -16.52
CA GLY A 250 85.89 9.48 -16.35
C GLY A 250 86.10 9.85 -14.88
N MET A 251 85.00 10.01 -14.12
CA MET A 251 85.05 10.30 -12.69
C MET A 251 85.80 9.22 -11.90
N ARG A 252 85.63 7.94 -12.24
CA ARG A 252 86.38 6.85 -11.59
C ARG A 252 87.88 6.93 -11.86
N SER A 253 88.30 7.31 -13.07
CA SER A 253 89.72 7.53 -13.37
C SER A 253 90.30 8.66 -12.52
N LEU A 254 89.59 9.78 -12.42
CA LEU A 254 90.01 10.92 -11.58
C LEU A 254 90.15 10.52 -10.11
N PHE A 255 89.22 9.73 -9.56
CA PHE A 255 89.36 9.21 -8.21
C PHE A 255 90.53 8.24 -8.06
N SER A 256 90.79 7.37 -9.04
CA SER A 256 91.94 6.46 -8.99
C SER A 256 93.27 7.23 -8.98
N GLU A 257 93.36 8.31 -9.75
CA GLU A 257 94.53 9.19 -9.77
C GLU A 257 94.69 9.95 -8.45
N ALA A 258 93.61 10.53 -7.93
CA ALA A 258 93.61 11.28 -6.68
C ALA A 258 93.87 10.42 -5.43
N VAL A 259 93.60 9.12 -5.50
CA VAL A 259 93.86 8.16 -4.42
C VAL A 259 95.28 7.59 -4.48
N LYS A 260 95.87 7.50 -5.69
CA LYS A 260 97.26 7.07 -5.91
C LYS A 260 98.31 8.15 -5.64
N ALA A 261 97.89 9.41 -5.66
CA ALA A 261 98.72 10.59 -5.37
C ALA A 261 98.90 10.82 -3.87
#